data_AF-A0A1B6GE10-F1
#
_entry.id   AF-A0A1B6GE10-F1
#
_cell.length_a   1.000
_cell.length_b   1.000
_cell.length_c   1.000
_cell.angle_alpha   90.00
_cell.angle_beta   90.00
_cell.angle_gamma   90.00
#
_symmetry.space_group_name_H-M   'P 1'
#
loop_
_entity.id
_entity.type
_entity.pdbx_description
1 polymer ?
#
loop_
_entity_poly.entity_id
_entity_poly.type
_entity_poly.pdbx_seq_one_letter_code
_entity_poly.pdbx_strand_id
1 'polypeptide(L)'
;QRNTSHLIHSAHSLFPSCLCSSAIQIINLLDDAAVSADGNAVYEIAYQVIWNCMVEDSSLFLRYVLERLTREKQDLMFKILRHLIRFVPRLPQQAAFTLYNYIIGYVMFYVRSPHEEGQKLIGAALSVLWMVVHSVHGIMFKDLKQILRKEQCDASILLTANVPSTKKIIVHGPQEQDAG
;
A
#
# COMPACT_ATOMS: atom_id res chain seq x y z
N GLN A 1 -51.76 10.90 11.81
CA GLN A 1 -51.02 9.86 12.54
C GLN A 1 -50.21 9.06 11.52
N ARG A 2 -48.86 9.04 11.66
CA ARG A 2 -47.87 8.04 11.17
C ARG A 2 -48.00 7.51 9.72
N ASN A 3 -47.03 7.66 8.82
CA ASN A 3 -45.67 7.12 8.96
C ASN A 3 -44.66 7.87 8.09
N THR A 4 -43.77 8.59 8.76
CA THR A 4 -42.42 8.95 8.31
C THR A 4 -41.54 7.72 8.51
N SER A 5 -41.33 6.92 7.48
CA SER A 5 -40.48 5.72 7.54
C SER A 5 -39.45 5.74 6.41
N HIS A 6 -38.22 6.12 6.79
CA HIS A 6 -36.94 5.64 6.23
C HIS A 6 -36.50 6.08 4.82
N LEU A 7 -36.50 7.40 4.54
CA LEU A 7 -35.54 7.99 3.59
C LEU A 7 -34.26 8.41 4.35
N ILE A 8 -33.62 7.46 5.02
CA ILE A 8 -32.21 7.59 5.40
C ILE A 8 -31.46 6.69 4.40
N HIS A 9 -31.46 7.12 3.14
CA HIS A 9 -30.39 6.71 2.25
C HIS A 9 -29.17 7.48 2.75
N SER A 10 -28.38 6.83 3.60
CA SER A 10 -27.04 7.27 3.96
C SER A 10 -26.37 7.70 2.66
N ALA A 11 -26.19 9.00 2.47
CA ALA A 11 -25.48 9.52 1.33
C ALA A 11 -24.04 9.02 1.48
N HIS A 12 -23.76 7.85 0.89
CA HIS A 12 -22.38 7.42 0.72
C HIS A 12 -21.70 8.56 -0.03
N SER A 13 -20.73 9.20 0.61
CA SER A 13 -19.90 10.23 -0.01
C SER A 13 -19.36 9.60 -1.29
N LEU A 14 -19.94 9.98 -2.43
CA LEU A 14 -19.48 9.50 -3.73
C LEU A 14 -18.12 10.16 -3.90
N PHE A 15 -17.06 9.39 -3.73
CA PHE A 15 -15.72 9.86 -3.99
C PHE A 15 -15.69 10.38 -5.44
N PRO A 16 -15.44 11.68 -5.66
CA PRO A 16 -15.53 12.24 -6.99
C PRO A 16 -14.52 11.57 -7.92
N SER A 17 -14.99 11.00 -9.04
CA SER A 17 -14.11 10.36 -10.04
C SER A 17 -13.01 11.29 -10.56
N CYS A 18 -13.26 12.60 -10.52
CA CYS A 18 -12.27 13.63 -10.86
C CYS A 18 -11.06 13.65 -9.90
N LEU A 19 -11.23 13.33 -8.61
CA LEU A 19 -10.12 13.24 -7.66
C LEU A 19 -9.22 12.05 -7.98
N CYS A 20 -9.81 10.91 -8.38
CA CYS A 20 -9.03 9.74 -8.82
C CYS A 20 -8.19 10.07 -10.07
N SER A 21 -8.77 10.77 -11.05
CA SER A 21 -8.05 11.15 -12.28
C SER A 21 -7.02 12.26 -12.05
N SER A 22 -7.19 13.06 -11.00
CA SER A 22 -6.29 14.16 -10.64
C SER A 22 -5.24 13.78 -9.60
N ALA A 23 -5.17 12.50 -9.19
CA ALA A 23 -4.32 12.06 -8.09
C ALA A 23 -2.85 12.44 -8.30
N ILE A 24 -2.31 12.28 -9.51
CA ILE A 24 -0.92 12.65 -9.81
C ILE A 24 -0.71 14.17 -9.71
N GLN A 25 -1.65 14.96 -10.22
CA GLN A 25 -1.59 16.41 -10.17
C GLN A 25 -1.61 16.89 -8.71
N ILE A 26 -2.51 16.34 -7.89
CA ILE A 26 -2.60 16.65 -6.47
C ILE A 26 -1.31 16.26 -5.74
N ILE A 27 -0.74 15.08 -6.04
CA ILE A 27 0.55 14.66 -5.46
C ILE A 27 1.68 15.61 -5.85
N ASN A 28 1.74 16.08 -7.10
CA ASN A 28 2.78 17.02 -7.52
C ASN A 28 2.65 18.41 -6.86
N LEU A 29 1.46 18.78 -6.40
CA LEU A 29 1.25 20.04 -5.66
C LEU A 29 1.87 20.02 -4.26
N LEU A 30 2.35 18.88 -3.76
CA LEU A 30 3.10 18.80 -2.50
C LEU A 30 4.45 19.53 -2.54
N ASP A 31 4.99 19.78 -3.74
CA ASP A 31 6.21 20.58 -3.93
C ASP A 31 5.92 22.08 -4.12
N ASP A 32 4.65 22.49 -4.17
CA ASP A 32 4.27 23.88 -4.47
C ASP A 32 4.23 24.75 -3.19
N ALA A 33 5.24 25.61 -3.07
CA ALA A 33 5.39 26.55 -1.96
C ALA A 33 4.61 27.86 -2.15
N ALA A 34 3.81 28.01 -3.21
CA ALA A 34 2.99 29.19 -3.42
C ALA A 34 1.97 29.36 -2.27
N VAL A 35 1.68 30.61 -1.91
CA VAL A 35 0.79 30.98 -0.81
C VAL A 35 -0.27 31.94 -1.34
N SER A 36 -1.53 31.70 -1.00
CA SER A 36 -2.63 32.60 -1.35
C SER A 36 -2.59 33.91 -0.56
N ALA A 37 -3.34 34.92 -1.01
CA ALA A 37 -3.48 36.19 -0.28
C ALA A 37 -4.04 36.00 1.15
N ASP A 38 -4.80 34.92 1.38
CA ASP A 38 -5.36 34.56 2.68
C ASP A 38 -4.38 33.76 3.56
N GLY A 39 -3.15 33.52 3.09
CA GLY A 39 -2.10 32.82 3.84
C GLY A 39 -2.12 31.29 3.72
N ASN A 40 -2.92 30.71 2.81
CA ASN A 40 -2.97 29.26 2.64
C ASN A 40 -1.91 28.80 1.64
N ALA A 41 -1.03 27.88 2.05
CA ALA A 41 -0.02 27.32 1.16
C ALA A 41 -0.58 26.17 0.31
N VAL A 42 -0.16 26.10 -0.96
CA VAL A 42 -0.66 25.08 -1.91
C VAL A 42 -0.33 23.67 -1.44
N TYR A 43 0.91 23.43 -1.00
CA TYR A 43 1.31 22.12 -0.46
C TYR A 43 0.48 21.68 0.75
N GLU A 44 0.05 22.60 1.62
CA GLU A 44 -0.77 22.28 2.79
C GLU A 44 -2.16 21.81 2.38
N ILE A 45 -2.79 22.52 1.44
CA ILE A 45 -4.10 22.12 0.90
C ILE A 45 -3.99 20.79 0.15
N ALA A 46 -2.95 20.61 -0.66
CA ALA A 46 -2.70 19.34 -1.34
C ALA A 46 -2.55 18.18 -0.35
N TYR A 47 -1.76 18.36 0.70
CA TYR A 47 -1.59 17.37 1.77
C TYR A 47 -2.93 17.02 2.44
N GLN A 48 -3.74 18.02 2.79
CA GLN A 48 -5.06 17.78 3.40
C GLN A 48 -5.99 16.98 2.50
N VAL A 49 -6.05 17.32 1.20
CA VAL A 49 -6.86 16.59 0.22
C VAL A 49 -6.39 15.14 0.10
N ILE A 50 -5.08 14.91 -0.01
CA ILE A 50 -4.48 13.57 -0.08
C ILE A 50 -4.81 12.77 1.18
N TRP A 51 -4.62 13.36 2.36
CA TRP A 51 -4.90 12.74 3.64
C TRP A 51 -6.36 12.28 3.73
N ASN A 52 -7.31 13.18 3.43
CA ASN A 52 -8.73 12.86 3.47
C ASN A 52 -9.07 11.74 2.48
N CYS A 53 -8.53 11.80 1.26
CA CYS A 53 -8.75 10.74 0.26
C CYS A 53 -8.22 9.38 0.72
N MET A 54 -7.04 9.33 1.36
CA MET A 54 -6.46 8.08 1.86
C MET A 54 -7.21 7.51 3.06
N VAL A 55 -7.80 8.36 3.91
CA VAL A 55 -8.60 7.94 5.07
C VAL A 55 -9.99 7.45 4.62
N GLU A 56 -10.62 8.14 3.67
CA GLU A 56 -11.97 7.82 3.21
C GLU A 56 -11.99 6.61 2.24
N ASP A 57 -11.19 6.64 1.18
CA ASP A 57 -11.10 5.55 0.19
C ASP A 57 -9.73 5.53 -0.51
N SER A 58 -8.74 4.97 0.19
CA SER A 58 -7.39 4.80 -0.34
C SER A 58 -7.32 4.01 -1.64
N SER A 59 -8.15 2.97 -1.80
CA SER A 59 -8.17 2.13 -2.99
C SER A 59 -8.55 2.93 -4.21
N LEU A 60 -9.58 3.77 -4.10
CA LEU A 60 -10.04 4.59 -5.21
C LEU A 60 -9.08 5.74 -5.51
N PHE A 61 -8.53 6.42 -4.49
CA PHE A 61 -7.55 7.49 -4.69
C PHE A 61 -6.29 6.98 -5.40
N LEU A 62 -5.77 5.81 -4.99
CA LEU A 62 -4.55 5.23 -5.55
C LEU A 62 -4.78 4.47 -6.87
N ARG A 63 -6.04 4.17 -7.22
CA ARG A 63 -6.39 3.32 -8.36
C ARG A 63 -5.69 3.72 -9.65
N TYR A 64 -5.72 5.00 -10.00
CA TYR A 64 -5.10 5.50 -11.24
C TYR A 64 -3.59 5.21 -11.29
N VAL A 65 -2.89 5.42 -10.17
CA VAL A 65 -1.44 5.18 -10.06
C VAL A 65 -1.14 3.69 -10.12
N LEU A 66 -1.90 2.88 -9.40
CA LEU A 66 -1.71 1.43 -9.30
C LEU A 66 -2.03 0.71 -10.62
N GLU A 67 -3.15 1.04 -11.28
CA GLU A 67 -3.50 0.49 -12.61
C GLU A 67 -2.42 0.78 -13.65
N ARG A 68 -1.82 1.98 -13.62
CA ARG A 68 -0.70 2.30 -14.50
C ARG A 68 0.57 1.56 -14.10
N LEU A 69 0.85 1.40 -12.81
CA LEU A 69 2.02 0.64 -12.33
C LEU A 69 2.11 -0.77 -12.97
N THR A 70 0.98 -1.41 -13.23
CA THR A 70 0.91 -2.73 -13.88
C THR A 70 0.85 -2.70 -15.41
N ARG A 71 0.45 -1.58 -16.03
CA ARG A 71 0.22 -1.48 -17.47
C ARG A 71 1.26 -0.67 -18.22
N GLU A 72 1.61 0.52 -17.72
CA GLU A 72 2.46 1.48 -18.43
C GLU A 72 3.08 2.55 -17.52
N LYS A 73 4.19 3.16 -17.96
CA LYS A 73 4.88 4.26 -17.23
C LYS A 73 5.29 3.86 -15.80
N GLN A 74 5.71 2.61 -15.61
CA GLN A 74 6.02 2.03 -14.30
C GLN A 74 7.04 2.87 -13.52
N ASP A 75 8.10 3.33 -14.18
CA ASP A 75 9.11 4.20 -13.57
C ASP A 75 8.53 5.51 -13.03
N LEU A 76 7.59 6.12 -13.75
CA LEU A 76 6.90 7.32 -13.31
C LEU A 76 5.98 7.00 -12.13
N MET A 77 5.21 5.92 -12.19
CA MET A 77 4.30 5.54 -11.11
C MET A 77 5.05 5.21 -9.81
N PHE A 78 6.19 4.51 -9.90
CA PHE A 78 7.07 4.30 -8.75
C PHE A 78 7.63 5.61 -8.19
N LYS A 79 8.00 6.58 -9.05
CA LYS A 79 8.43 7.92 -8.58
C LYS A 79 7.31 8.65 -7.85
N ILE A 80 6.10 8.66 -8.39
CA ILE A 80 4.91 9.27 -7.77
C ILE A 80 4.58 8.61 -6.42
N LEU A 81 4.58 7.27 -6.34
CA LEU A 81 4.33 6.55 -5.09
C LEU A 81 5.39 6.88 -4.03
N ARG A 82 6.67 6.84 -4.37
CA ARG A 82 7.74 7.21 -3.42
C ARG A 82 7.63 8.66 -2.98
N HIS A 83 7.23 9.56 -3.88
CA HIS A 83 7.02 10.96 -3.56
C HIS A 83 5.89 11.11 -2.55
N LEU A 84 4.71 10.58 -2.85
CA LEU A 84 3.55 10.57 -1.93
C LEU A 84 3.93 10.05 -0.54
N ILE A 85 4.59 8.89 -0.45
CA ILE A 85 4.91 8.26 0.84
C ILE A 85 5.95 9.07 1.64
N ARG A 86 6.83 9.84 0.98
CA ARG A 86 7.76 10.73 1.68
C ARG A 86 7.04 11.86 2.43
N PHE A 87 5.97 12.40 1.85
CA PHE A 87 5.16 13.44 2.48
C PHE A 87 4.19 12.87 3.53
N VAL A 88 3.86 11.59 3.44
CA VAL A 88 2.95 10.91 4.38
C VAL A 88 3.69 9.76 5.08
N PRO A 89 4.67 10.06 5.97
CA PRO A 89 5.53 9.05 6.58
C PRO A 89 4.77 8.08 7.50
N ARG A 90 3.57 8.46 7.97
CA ARG A 90 2.63 7.60 8.69
C ARG A 90 1.36 7.49 7.86
N LEU A 91 1.31 6.48 7.00
CA LEU A 91 0.14 6.25 6.17
C LEU A 91 -1.06 5.86 7.05
N PRO A 92 -2.28 6.31 6.71
CA PRO A 92 -3.49 5.73 7.28
C PRO A 92 -3.48 4.21 7.12
N GLN A 93 -3.91 3.47 8.15
CA GLN A 93 -3.77 2.02 8.19
C GLN A 93 -4.38 1.33 6.95
N GLN A 94 -5.55 1.80 6.50
CA GLN A 94 -6.21 1.28 5.29
C GLN A 94 -5.37 1.51 4.04
N ALA A 95 -4.80 2.70 3.86
CA ALA A 95 -3.91 3.00 2.73
C ALA A 95 -2.63 2.16 2.77
N ALA A 96 -2.04 1.98 3.96
CA ALA A 96 -0.85 1.16 4.15
C ALA A 96 -1.11 -0.30 3.75
N PHE A 97 -2.23 -0.89 4.19
CA PHE A 97 -2.62 -2.24 3.79
C PHE A 97 -2.91 -2.36 2.29
N THR A 98 -3.64 -1.42 1.70
CA THR A 98 -3.93 -1.38 0.27
C THR A 98 -2.64 -1.39 -0.54
N LEU A 99 -1.70 -0.49 -0.22
CA LEU A 99 -0.40 -0.43 -0.88
C LEU A 99 0.43 -1.69 -0.66
N TYR A 100 0.53 -2.18 0.58
CA TYR A 100 1.27 -3.40 0.90
C TYR A 100 0.78 -4.59 0.07
N ASN A 101 -0.53 -4.84 0.07
CA ASN A 101 -1.13 -5.96 -0.64
C ASN A 101 -0.95 -5.82 -2.16
N TYR A 102 -1.12 -4.62 -2.71
CA TYR A 102 -0.93 -4.38 -4.14
C TYR A 102 0.52 -4.63 -4.56
N ILE A 103 1.49 -4.12 -3.80
CA ILE A 103 2.91 -4.25 -4.12
C ILE A 103 3.39 -5.70 -3.94
N ILE A 104 2.94 -6.43 -2.92
CA ILE A 104 3.21 -7.87 -2.80
C ILE A 104 2.62 -8.64 -3.99
N GLY A 105 1.39 -8.33 -4.40
CA GLY A 105 0.77 -8.89 -5.60
C GLY A 105 1.59 -8.63 -6.86
N TYR A 106 2.11 -7.41 -7.01
CA TYR A 106 2.98 -7.02 -8.11
C TYR A 106 4.29 -7.82 -8.12
N VAL A 107 4.93 -8.00 -6.96
CA VAL A 107 6.14 -8.83 -6.83
C VAL A 107 5.84 -10.29 -7.20
N MET A 108 4.76 -10.86 -6.65
CA MET A 108 4.35 -12.24 -6.97
C MET A 108 4.08 -12.43 -8.46
N PHE A 109 3.50 -11.44 -9.15
CA PHE A 109 3.28 -11.50 -10.60
C PHE A 109 4.60 -11.66 -11.38
N TYR A 110 5.60 -10.83 -11.12
CA TYR A 110 6.90 -10.90 -11.81
C TYR A 110 7.77 -12.09 -11.39
N VAL A 111 7.55 -12.62 -10.18
CA VAL A 111 8.17 -13.88 -9.75
C VAL A 111 7.62 -15.07 -10.54
N ARG A 112 6.31 -15.09 -10.81
CA ARG A 112 5.65 -16.20 -11.54
C ARG A 112 5.80 -16.11 -13.06
N SER A 113 5.91 -14.90 -13.58
CA SER A 113 6.04 -14.64 -15.01
C SER A 113 7.34 -13.88 -15.27
N PRO A 114 8.48 -14.60 -15.36
CA PRO A 114 9.77 -13.96 -15.59
C PRO A 114 9.74 -13.12 -16.85
N HIS A 115 10.12 -11.86 -16.70
CA HIS A 115 10.24 -10.87 -17.75
C HIS A 115 11.68 -10.37 -17.75
N GLU A 116 12.22 -9.95 -18.89
CA GLU A 116 13.59 -9.47 -19.03
C GLU A 116 13.91 -8.36 -18.01
N GLU A 117 13.02 -7.36 -17.90
CA GLU A 117 13.09 -6.30 -16.88
C GLU A 117 12.50 -6.67 -15.50
N GLY A 118 12.05 -7.90 -15.30
CA GLY A 118 11.27 -8.31 -14.12
C GLY A 118 12.01 -8.11 -12.80
N GLN A 119 13.31 -8.40 -12.76
CA GLN A 119 14.13 -8.22 -11.55
C GLN A 119 14.27 -6.75 -11.15
N LYS A 120 14.43 -5.85 -12.13
CA LYS A 120 14.48 -4.40 -11.90
C LYS A 120 13.15 -3.90 -11.35
N LEU A 121 12.03 -4.38 -11.90
CA LEU A 121 10.69 -4.01 -11.46
C LEU A 121 10.36 -4.56 -10.07
N ILE A 122 10.78 -5.79 -9.75
CA ILE A 122 10.72 -6.34 -8.39
C ILE A 122 11.53 -5.47 -7.44
N GLY A 123 12.76 -5.07 -7.80
CA GLY A 123 13.57 -4.18 -6.97
C GLY A 123 12.90 -2.83 -6.71
N ALA A 124 12.27 -2.23 -7.72
CA ALA A 124 11.50 -1.00 -7.56
C ALA A 124 10.28 -1.19 -6.64
N ALA A 125 9.55 -2.31 -6.78
CA ALA A 125 8.43 -2.67 -5.92
C ALA A 125 8.86 -2.86 -4.46
N LEU A 126 9.94 -3.61 -4.21
CA LEU A 126 10.49 -3.82 -2.87
C LEU A 126 10.93 -2.51 -2.20
N SER A 127 11.45 -1.54 -2.97
CA SER A 127 11.77 -0.22 -2.42
C SER A 127 10.54 0.55 -1.92
N VAL A 128 9.39 0.42 -2.58
CA VAL A 128 8.13 1.01 -2.11
C VAL A 128 7.59 0.23 -0.91
N LEU A 129 7.64 -1.11 -0.97
CA LEU A 129 7.22 -1.96 0.12
C LEU A 129 7.95 -1.63 1.44
N TRP A 130 9.27 -1.38 1.35
CA TRP A 130 10.09 -0.94 2.48
C TRP A 130 9.60 0.37 3.11
N MET A 131 9.13 1.33 2.29
CA MET A 131 8.59 2.58 2.82
C MET A 131 7.23 2.40 3.50
N VAL A 132 6.42 1.46 3.01
CA VAL A 132 5.05 1.23 3.52
C VAL A 132 5.04 0.36 4.77
N VAL A 133 5.96 -0.61 4.89
CA VAL A 133 5.93 -1.66 5.94
C VAL A 133 5.85 -1.10 7.36
N HIS A 134 6.45 0.07 7.61
CA HIS A 134 6.43 0.72 8.93
C HIS A 134 5.03 1.21 9.35
N SER A 135 4.14 1.46 8.38
CA SER A 135 2.75 1.86 8.62
C SER A 135 1.78 0.68 8.66
N VAL A 136 2.26 -0.55 8.42
CA VAL A 136 1.40 -1.74 8.39
C VAL A 136 1.55 -2.52 9.69
N HIS A 137 0.43 -2.64 10.40
CA HIS A 137 0.36 -3.36 11.68
C HIS A 137 -0.58 -4.56 11.57
N GLY A 138 -0.31 -5.63 12.32
CA GLY A 138 -1.22 -6.79 12.37
C GLY A 138 -1.05 -7.78 11.21
N ILE A 139 0.02 -7.68 10.41
CA ILE A 139 0.39 -8.77 9.50
C ILE A 139 1.01 -9.90 10.32
N MET A 140 0.34 -11.04 10.33
CA MET A 140 0.86 -12.25 10.95
C MET A 140 1.71 -13.02 9.95
N PHE A 141 2.91 -13.43 10.37
CA PHE A 141 3.83 -14.21 9.54
C PHE A 141 3.21 -15.51 9.02
N LYS A 142 2.36 -16.16 9.84
CA LYS A 142 1.64 -17.39 9.46
C LYS A 142 0.71 -17.17 8.26
N ASP A 143 0.00 -16.05 8.21
CA ASP A 143 -0.98 -15.75 7.16
C ASP A 143 -0.24 -15.40 5.86
N LEU A 144 0.82 -14.61 5.96
CA LEU A 144 1.66 -14.25 4.82
C LEU A 144 2.36 -15.48 4.21
N LYS A 145 2.92 -16.36 5.05
CA LYS A 145 3.52 -17.62 4.60
C LYS A 145 2.50 -18.54 3.92
N GLN A 146 1.28 -18.61 4.45
CA GLN A 146 0.20 -19.38 3.84
C GLN A 146 -0.18 -18.84 2.45
N ILE A 147 -0.26 -17.51 2.30
CA ILE A 147 -0.53 -16.86 1.01
C ILE A 147 0.58 -17.17 0.00
N LEU A 148 1.86 -16.98 0.37
CA LEU A 148 2.99 -17.26 -0.53
C LEU A 148 3.04 -18.71 -1.00
N ARG A 149 2.74 -19.67 -0.11
CA ARG A 149 2.61 -21.09 -0.47
C ARG A 149 1.49 -21.34 -1.46
N LYS A 150 0.32 -20.76 -1.19
CA LYS A 150 -0.84 -20.88 -2.08
C LYS A 150 -0.54 -20.33 -3.48
N GLU A 151 0.20 -19.22 -3.54
CA GLU A 151 0.61 -18.57 -4.79
C GLU A 151 1.92 -19.14 -5.38
N GLN A 152 2.45 -20.26 -4.86
CA GLN A 152 3.69 -20.91 -5.33
C GLN A 152 4.92 -19.98 -5.36
N CYS A 153 5.01 -19.03 -4.45
CA CYS A 153 6.07 -18.02 -4.37
C CYS A 153 7.03 -18.22 -3.18
N ASP A 154 6.79 -19.18 -2.29
CA ASP A 154 7.53 -19.34 -1.03
C ASP A 154 8.99 -19.79 -1.19
N ALA A 155 9.34 -20.39 -2.34
CA ALA A 155 10.72 -20.69 -2.72
C ALA A 155 11.48 -19.46 -3.26
N SER A 156 10.76 -18.46 -3.78
CA SER A 156 11.33 -17.30 -4.49
C SER A 156 11.34 -16.03 -3.64
N ILE A 157 10.45 -15.92 -2.66
CA ILE A 157 10.34 -14.78 -1.75
C ILE A 157 10.72 -15.25 -0.35
N LEU A 158 11.94 -14.91 0.09
CA LEU A 158 12.39 -15.19 1.45
C LEU A 158 11.83 -14.15 2.41
N LEU A 159 10.92 -14.58 3.29
CA LEU A 159 10.44 -13.77 4.41
C LEU A 159 11.31 -14.03 5.64
N THR A 160 12.03 -13.01 6.10
CA THR A 160 12.80 -13.05 7.34
C THR A 160 12.21 -12.06 8.34
N ALA A 161 12.16 -12.43 9.61
CA ALA A 161 11.82 -11.53 10.70
C ALA A 161 13.07 -11.38 11.57
N ASN A 162 13.55 -10.15 11.74
CA ASN A 162 14.56 -9.87 12.74
C ASN A 162 13.88 -9.77 14.11
N VAL A 163 14.27 -10.63 15.05
CA VAL A 163 13.79 -10.56 16.43
C VAL A 163 14.93 -10.00 17.29
N PRO A 164 15.04 -8.66 17.40
CA PRO A 164 16.11 -8.04 18.17
C PRO A 164 16.09 -8.52 19.62
N SER A 165 17.27 -8.78 20.18
CA SER A 165 17.48 -9.34 21.52
C SER A 165 17.21 -10.84 21.70
N THR A 166 17.04 -11.62 20.63
CA THR A 166 16.93 -13.09 20.75
C THR A 166 18.29 -13.69 21.11
N LYS A 167 18.47 -14.06 22.38
CA LYS A 167 19.71 -14.69 22.86
C LYS A 167 19.80 -16.19 22.56
N LYS A 168 18.67 -16.84 22.30
CA LYS A 168 18.60 -18.29 22.05
C LYS A 168 17.40 -18.62 21.17
N ILE A 169 17.65 -19.29 20.05
CA ILE A 169 16.62 -19.90 19.21
C ILE A 169 16.55 -21.38 19.60
N ILE A 170 15.38 -21.85 20.03
CA ILE A 170 15.14 -23.27 20.31
C ILE A 170 14.32 -23.82 19.15
N VAL A 171 14.91 -24.73 18.38
CA VAL A 171 14.23 -25.42 17.28
C VAL A 171 13.76 -26.78 17.80
N HIS A 172 12.44 -26.95 17.89
CA HIS A 172 11.86 -28.27 18.13
C HIS A 172 11.72 -29.00 16.78
N GLY A 173 12.44 -30.11 16.62
CA GLY A 173 12.16 -31.08 15.56
C GLY A 173 10.83 -31.79 15.82
N PRO A 174 10.24 -32.48 14.83
CA PRO A 174 9.10 -33.35 15.07
C PRO A 174 9.49 -34.32 16.19
N GLN A 175 8.78 -34.27 17.32
CA GLN A 175 9.01 -35.17 18.44
C GLN A 175 8.96 -36.60 17.89
N GLU A 176 10.04 -37.36 18.06
CA GLU A 176 9.95 -38.80 18.03
C GLU A 176 8.86 -39.17 19.02
N GLN A 177 7.78 -39.78 18.52
CA GLN A 177 6.77 -40.38 19.36
C GLN A 177 7.51 -41.37 20.26
N ASP A 178 7.51 -41.11 21.57
CA ASP A 178 7.93 -42.05 22.58
C ASP A 178 7.27 -43.41 22.28
N ALA A 179 8.08 -44.35 21.83
CA ALA A 179 7.71 -45.75 21.73
C ALA A 179 7.60 -46.29 23.16
N GLY A 180 6.40 -46.22 23.71
CA GLY A 180 5.97 -47.02 24.87
C GLY A 180 5.42 -48.36 24.41
#